data_AF-A0A6G4ZG05-F1
#
_entry.id   AF-A0A6G4ZG05-F1
#
_cell.length_a   1.000
_cell.length_b   1.000
_cell.length_c   1.000
_cell.angle_alpha   90.00
_cell.angle_beta   90.00
_cell.angle_gamma   90.00
#
_symmetry.space_group_name_H-M   'P 1'
#
loop_
_entity.id
_entity.type
_entity.pdbx_description
1 polymer ?
#
loop_
_entity_poly.entity_id
_entity_poly.type
_entity_poly.pdbx_seq_one_letter_code
_entity_poly.pdbx_strand_id
1 'polypeptide(L)'
;MVALLFDSGEIEDCCYGEYVFEEIIKGKEVSKNDNKIVVSVGDIFSEEIYEDILPFIIRDDLCSIEKRNTRYKDIIYGVLLEDISFKIAKEIDKRIKKECTAYIGMTSIDYNSEDYRKQFWKEFIREYSIEYDMIVFFGFEEQGFIFESKAKEYGFGVNYDNFSYDLDWGQNKFLFSTRQSSFIKEISQLNIKEGKSDADRGISEMNYSLVKEVEIAGVQIWKAIEDINRAYITKEGKNLVIDYIFTSLYQASQGIERLLKISIELLVYGNEKYNKEKVNELLYGHNHSAMVDYLTNEKRLKLKAREKHLVELLSKFYKLARYNRYSYSKDTLLELNIIREFTKDLKGKNYDDAVKHMYGKSIGKISRALYELISQLSFQHKIFVYELNSNSVARFVFLSYYQEDLYSILKHIEQSKRELLWFLIRKGDELGLKEVGKEYEELPFDDMGLQDYLYELVCNENSGEKIYEFVSDEYDEMVAENKEKWKKRIEFVDLIGNTNIIWEDDDE
;
A
#
# COMPACT_ATOMS: atom_id res chain seq x y z
N MET A 1 -27.07 0.85 0.69
CA MET A 1 -27.37 2.02 -0.18
C MET A 1 -26.27 2.13 -1.23
N VAL A 2 -26.53 2.85 -2.31
CA VAL A 2 -25.61 3.00 -3.44
C VAL A 2 -25.53 4.46 -3.86
N ALA A 3 -24.33 4.96 -4.13
CA ALA A 3 -24.12 6.28 -4.72
C ALA A 3 -23.57 6.17 -6.15
N LEU A 4 -24.19 6.90 -7.08
CA LEU A 4 -23.76 7.09 -8.45
C LEU A 4 -23.10 8.47 -8.56
N LEU A 5 -21.88 8.54 -9.12
CA LEU A 5 -21.09 9.78 -9.16
C LEU A 5 -20.84 10.24 -10.59
N PHE A 6 -20.94 11.55 -10.80
CA PHE A 6 -20.81 12.23 -12.10
C PHE A 6 -19.87 13.43 -11.99
N ASP A 7 -19.05 13.68 -13.00
CA ASP A 7 -18.24 14.89 -13.14
C ASP A 7 -19.09 15.95 -13.84
N SER A 8 -19.56 16.98 -13.12
CA SER A 8 -20.45 18.00 -13.69
C SER A 8 -19.78 18.79 -14.82
N GLY A 9 -18.45 18.88 -14.83
CA GLY A 9 -17.69 19.60 -15.85
C GLY A 9 -17.63 18.89 -17.20
N GLU A 10 -18.07 17.62 -17.25
CA GLU A 10 -18.25 16.85 -18.47
C GLU A 10 -19.69 16.92 -19.00
N ILE A 11 -20.59 17.64 -18.31
CA ILE A 11 -21.98 17.84 -18.71
C ILE A 11 -22.10 19.24 -19.31
N GLU A 12 -22.49 19.33 -20.59
CA GLU A 12 -22.60 20.61 -21.31
C GLU A 12 -23.83 21.45 -20.89
N ASP A 13 -24.73 20.88 -20.09
CA ASP A 13 -25.95 21.53 -19.59
C ASP A 13 -25.72 22.23 -18.24
N CYS A 14 -26.12 23.50 -18.16
CA CYS A 14 -26.13 24.26 -16.92
C CYS A 14 -27.08 23.69 -15.84
N CYS A 15 -28.04 22.85 -16.22
CA CYS A 15 -28.97 22.13 -15.36
C CYS A 15 -28.58 20.63 -15.28
N TYR A 16 -27.33 20.35 -14.94
CA TYR A 16 -26.79 18.97 -14.90
C TYR A 16 -27.61 17.99 -14.04
N GLY A 17 -28.32 18.47 -13.01
CA GLY A 17 -29.23 17.64 -12.22
C GLY A 17 -30.37 17.02 -13.04
N GLU A 18 -30.97 17.77 -13.97
CA GLU A 18 -32.01 17.25 -14.87
C GLU A 18 -31.44 16.22 -15.86
N TYR A 19 -30.24 16.49 -16.38
CA TYR A 19 -29.51 15.56 -17.25
C TYR A 19 -29.22 14.24 -16.53
N VAL A 20 -28.69 14.29 -15.31
CA VAL A 20 -28.40 13.09 -14.50
C VAL A 20 -29.68 12.35 -14.13
N PHE A 21 -30.75 13.07 -13.78
CA PHE A 21 -32.06 12.48 -13.54
C PHE A 21 -32.55 11.68 -14.76
N GLU A 22 -32.52 12.29 -15.95
CA GLU A 22 -32.89 11.64 -17.21
C GLU A 22 -32.05 10.38 -17.46
N GLU A 23 -30.73 10.46 -17.29
CA GLU A 23 -29.82 9.32 -17.44
C GLU A 23 -30.18 8.15 -16.52
N ILE A 24 -30.68 8.43 -15.31
CA ILE A 24 -31.09 7.40 -14.35
C ILE A 24 -32.40 6.75 -14.76
N ILE A 25 -33.42 7.54 -15.14
CA ILE A 25 -34.78 6.99 -15.36
C ILE A 25 -35.00 6.44 -16.78
N LYS A 26 -34.24 6.91 -17.78
CA LYS A 26 -34.52 6.59 -19.21
C LYS A 26 -34.48 5.10 -19.55
N GLY A 27 -33.67 4.31 -18.82
CA GLY A 27 -33.55 2.87 -19.04
C GLY A 27 -34.62 2.02 -18.35
N LYS A 28 -35.48 2.64 -17.52
CA LYS A 28 -36.54 1.98 -16.75
C LYS A 28 -36.07 0.82 -15.88
N GLU A 29 -34.80 0.75 -15.51
CA GLU A 29 -34.31 -0.28 -14.59
C GLU A 29 -34.86 -0.05 -13.17
N VAL A 30 -34.93 1.23 -12.77
CA VAL A 30 -35.42 1.64 -11.44
C VAL A 30 -36.86 1.19 -11.17
N SER A 31 -37.73 1.13 -12.19
CA SER A 31 -39.13 0.69 -12.02
C SER A 31 -39.28 -0.82 -11.84
N LYS A 32 -38.21 -1.59 -12.03
CA LYS A 32 -38.18 -3.05 -11.81
C LYS A 32 -37.69 -3.43 -10.41
N ASN A 33 -37.38 -2.46 -9.56
CA ASN A 33 -36.95 -2.74 -8.19
C ASN A 33 -38.14 -3.19 -7.34
N ASP A 34 -37.94 -4.23 -6.53
CA ASP A 34 -39.03 -4.82 -5.73
C ASP A 34 -39.54 -3.91 -4.61
N ASN A 35 -38.70 -2.98 -4.15
CA ASN A 35 -39.02 -2.03 -3.08
C ASN A 35 -38.98 -0.60 -3.60
N LYS A 36 -39.73 0.28 -2.94
CA LYS A 36 -39.60 1.73 -3.10
C LYS A 36 -38.13 2.15 -2.92
N ILE A 37 -37.59 2.85 -3.90
CA ILE A 37 -36.25 3.45 -3.84
C ILE A 37 -36.42 4.89 -3.35
N VAL A 38 -35.68 5.29 -2.32
CA VAL A 38 -35.60 6.70 -1.95
C VAL A 38 -34.35 7.32 -2.54
N VAL A 39 -34.49 8.49 -3.15
CA VAL A 39 -33.44 9.16 -3.90
C VAL A 39 -33.06 10.48 -3.23
N SER A 40 -31.76 10.64 -3.00
CA SER A 40 -31.16 11.91 -2.59
C SER A 40 -30.13 12.35 -3.61
N VAL A 41 -30.04 13.65 -3.89
CA VAL A 41 -29.12 14.20 -4.88
C VAL A 41 -28.37 15.42 -4.33
N GLY A 42 -27.17 15.67 -4.83
CA GLY A 42 -26.44 16.87 -4.45
C GLY A 42 -25.01 16.94 -4.96
N ASP A 43 -24.45 18.14 -4.84
CA ASP A 43 -23.04 18.42 -5.08
C ASP A 43 -22.20 17.97 -3.88
N ILE A 44 -21.01 17.42 -4.15
CA ILE A 44 -20.02 17.11 -3.12
C ILE A 44 -19.02 18.26 -3.04
N PHE A 45 -19.10 19.08 -1.99
CA PHE A 45 -18.26 20.29 -1.88
C PHE A 45 -16.85 20.06 -1.32
N SER A 46 -16.46 18.83 -1.02
CA SER A 46 -15.14 18.51 -0.48
C SER A 46 -14.06 18.58 -1.57
N GLU A 47 -13.17 19.59 -1.52
CA GLU A 47 -12.13 19.76 -2.55
C GLU A 47 -11.18 18.55 -2.69
N GLU A 48 -11.00 17.77 -1.62
CA GLU A 48 -10.12 16.60 -1.60
C GLU A 48 -10.59 15.49 -2.56
N ILE A 49 -11.91 15.36 -2.79
CA ILE A 49 -12.47 14.32 -3.65
C ILE A 49 -12.09 14.52 -5.13
N TYR A 50 -11.75 15.75 -5.53
CA TYR A 50 -11.34 16.08 -6.89
C TYR A 50 -9.91 15.64 -7.20
N GLU A 51 -9.07 15.60 -6.16
CA GLU A 51 -7.66 15.18 -6.25
C GLU A 51 -7.54 13.67 -6.12
N ASP A 52 -8.24 13.07 -5.16
CA ASP A 52 -8.34 11.61 -5.02
C ASP A 52 -9.73 11.21 -4.51
N ILE A 53 -10.49 10.51 -5.36
CA ILE A 53 -11.82 10.00 -5.01
C ILE A 53 -11.74 8.74 -4.14
N LEU A 54 -10.59 8.06 -4.08
CA LEU A 54 -10.45 6.77 -3.39
C LEU A 54 -10.79 6.83 -1.89
N PRO A 55 -10.40 7.88 -1.14
CA PRO A 55 -10.80 8.05 0.26
C PRO A 55 -12.31 8.21 0.46
N PHE A 56 -13.09 8.52 -0.57
CA PHE A 56 -14.54 8.75 -0.48
C PHE A 56 -15.37 7.52 -0.85
N ILE A 57 -14.78 6.53 -1.54
CA ILE A 57 -15.50 5.35 -2.07
C ILE A 57 -15.19 4.06 -1.30
N ILE A 58 -16.14 3.12 -1.24
CA ILE A 58 -15.93 1.77 -0.72
C ILE A 58 -15.64 0.84 -1.90
N ARG A 59 -14.53 0.09 -1.84
CA ARG A 59 -14.12 -0.88 -2.86
C ARG A 59 -14.67 -2.27 -2.54
N ASP A 60 -15.92 -2.49 -2.88
CA ASP A 60 -16.60 -3.79 -2.81
C ASP A 60 -17.11 -4.23 -4.20
N ASP A 61 -17.90 -5.30 -4.23
CA ASP A 61 -18.46 -5.85 -5.46
C ASP A 61 -19.38 -4.88 -6.21
N LEU A 62 -19.94 -3.84 -5.55
CA LEU A 62 -20.75 -2.81 -6.20
C LEU A 62 -19.87 -1.73 -6.83
N CYS A 63 -18.69 -1.46 -6.28
CA CYS A 63 -17.79 -0.42 -6.76
C CYS A 63 -17.39 -0.60 -8.24
N SER A 64 -17.68 0.39 -9.07
CA SER A 64 -17.27 0.42 -10.49
C SER A 64 -16.33 1.58 -10.83
N ILE A 65 -15.98 2.40 -9.82
CA ILE A 65 -15.08 3.54 -9.97
C ILE A 65 -13.64 3.04 -10.10
N GLU A 66 -13.01 3.41 -11.20
CA GLU A 66 -11.61 3.10 -11.50
C GLU A 66 -10.73 4.32 -11.24
N LYS A 67 -9.48 4.11 -10.81
CA LYS A 67 -8.53 5.20 -10.59
C LYS A 67 -8.19 5.85 -11.94
N ARG A 68 -8.60 7.10 -12.14
CA ARG A 68 -8.16 7.93 -13.29
C ARG A 68 -6.90 8.70 -12.89
N ASN A 69 -5.94 8.85 -13.82
CA ASN A 69 -4.68 9.58 -13.59
C ASN A 69 -4.82 11.11 -13.81
N THR A 70 -6.04 11.63 -13.89
CA THR A 70 -6.37 13.02 -14.21
C THR A 70 -7.39 13.56 -13.22
N ARG A 71 -7.22 14.81 -12.80
CA ARG A 71 -8.19 15.57 -11.97
C ARG A 71 -9.52 15.72 -12.72
N TYR A 72 -10.64 15.65 -12.00
CA TYR A 72 -11.99 15.89 -12.53
C TYR A 72 -12.17 17.35 -12.98
N LYS A 73 -13.04 17.59 -13.97
CA LYS A 73 -13.16 18.90 -14.64
C LYS A 73 -13.87 19.94 -13.78
N ASP A 74 -14.85 19.54 -12.99
CA ASP A 74 -15.60 20.42 -12.10
C ASP A 74 -16.09 19.68 -10.84
N ILE A 75 -17.18 20.14 -10.23
CA ILE A 75 -17.82 19.56 -9.05
C ILE A 75 -18.31 18.13 -9.32
N ILE A 76 -18.17 17.25 -8.32
CA ILE A 76 -18.70 15.89 -8.39
C ILE A 76 -20.13 15.94 -7.89
N TYR A 77 -21.06 15.56 -8.77
CA TYR A 77 -22.47 15.41 -8.46
C TYR A 77 -22.79 13.95 -8.11
N GLY A 78 -23.55 13.74 -7.04
CA GLY A 78 -23.92 12.42 -6.57
C GLY A 78 -25.42 12.17 -6.55
N VAL A 79 -25.79 10.92 -6.83
CA VAL A 79 -27.16 10.41 -6.64
C VAL A 79 -27.12 9.19 -5.74
N LEU A 80 -27.76 9.29 -4.59
CA LEU A 80 -27.92 8.22 -3.60
C LEU A 80 -29.23 7.47 -3.86
N LEU A 81 -29.13 6.15 -3.99
CA LEU A 81 -30.26 5.24 -4.15
C LEU A 81 -30.34 4.31 -2.92
N GLU A 82 -31.36 4.53 -2.10
CA GLU A 82 -31.67 3.70 -0.94
C GLU A 82 -32.66 2.59 -1.33
N ASP A 83 -32.53 1.41 -0.72
CA ASP A 83 -33.36 0.22 -0.99
C ASP A 83 -33.34 -0.32 -2.43
N ILE A 84 -32.37 0.12 -3.25
CA ILE A 84 -32.09 -0.48 -4.55
C ILE A 84 -31.44 -1.86 -4.38
N SER A 85 -31.92 -2.83 -5.16
CA SER A 85 -31.32 -4.17 -5.19
C SER A 85 -29.99 -4.18 -5.93
N PHE A 86 -29.09 -5.07 -5.52
CA PHE A 86 -27.76 -5.24 -6.14
C PHE A 86 -27.84 -5.43 -7.66
N LYS A 87 -28.81 -6.23 -8.12
CA LYS A 87 -29.02 -6.53 -9.55
C LYS A 87 -29.36 -5.26 -10.33
N ILE A 88 -30.36 -4.50 -9.88
CA ILE A 88 -30.80 -3.28 -10.57
C ILE A 88 -29.71 -2.21 -10.55
N ALA A 89 -29.01 -2.03 -9.43
CA ALA A 89 -27.88 -1.10 -9.34
C ALA A 89 -26.78 -1.41 -10.39
N LYS A 90 -26.44 -2.69 -10.56
CA LYS A 90 -25.46 -3.13 -11.59
C LYS A 90 -25.96 -2.95 -13.02
N GLU A 91 -27.26 -3.15 -13.27
CA GLU A 91 -27.84 -2.89 -14.60
C GLU A 91 -27.74 -1.41 -14.98
N ILE A 92 -28.08 -0.51 -14.03
CA ILE A 92 -27.95 0.94 -14.20
C ILE A 92 -26.49 1.35 -14.43
N ASP A 93 -25.59 0.92 -13.54
CA ASP A 93 -24.15 1.23 -13.62
C ASP A 93 -23.56 0.84 -14.98
N LYS A 94 -23.89 -0.37 -15.47
CA LYS A 94 -23.40 -0.87 -16.75
C LYS A 94 -23.93 -0.07 -17.94
N ARG A 95 -25.20 0.36 -17.89
CA ARG A 95 -25.80 1.17 -18.96
C ARG A 95 -25.18 2.57 -18.98
N ILE A 96 -25.24 3.28 -17.85
CA ILE A 96 -24.78 4.67 -17.77
C ILE A 96 -23.30 4.77 -18.12
N LYS A 97 -22.47 3.82 -17.66
CA LYS A 97 -21.03 3.78 -18.02
C LYS A 97 -20.75 3.63 -19.52
N LYS A 98 -21.71 3.12 -20.29
CA LYS A 98 -21.62 3.02 -21.76
C LYS A 98 -22.16 4.27 -22.47
N GLU A 99 -23.11 4.98 -21.87
CA GLU A 99 -23.91 6.01 -22.53
C GLU A 99 -23.55 7.44 -22.10
N CYS A 100 -22.97 7.61 -20.91
CA CYS A 100 -22.69 8.91 -20.29
C CYS A 100 -21.21 9.05 -19.99
N THR A 101 -20.54 9.98 -20.67
CA THR A 101 -19.10 10.26 -20.48
C THR A 101 -18.79 10.91 -19.15
N ALA A 102 -19.72 11.70 -18.62
CA ALA A 102 -19.62 12.35 -17.32
C ALA A 102 -19.70 11.36 -16.15
N TYR A 103 -20.20 10.14 -16.37
CA TYR A 103 -20.32 9.15 -15.31
C TYR A 103 -18.95 8.63 -14.86
N ILE A 104 -18.70 8.77 -13.57
CA ILE A 104 -17.47 8.33 -12.91
C ILE A 104 -17.58 6.85 -12.55
N GLY A 105 -18.72 6.48 -11.97
CA GLY A 105 -19.01 5.12 -11.51
C GLY A 105 -19.90 5.10 -10.27
N MET A 106 -20.04 3.90 -9.72
CA MET A 106 -20.88 3.57 -8.58
C MET A 106 -20.02 3.17 -7.38
N THR A 107 -20.47 3.47 -6.17
CA THR A 107 -19.90 2.95 -4.91
C THR A 107 -21.00 2.64 -3.89
N SER A 108 -20.74 1.71 -2.98
CA SER A 108 -21.61 1.47 -1.84
C SER A 108 -21.43 2.53 -0.76
N ILE A 109 -22.47 2.72 0.05
CA ILE A 109 -22.45 3.62 1.20
C ILE A 109 -22.59 2.79 2.49
N ASP A 110 -21.64 3.00 3.40
CA ASP A 110 -21.76 2.57 4.79
C ASP A 110 -22.48 3.67 5.59
N TYR A 111 -23.78 3.48 5.80
CA TYR A 111 -24.62 4.45 6.50
C TYR A 111 -24.29 4.59 7.99
N ASN A 112 -23.53 3.63 8.56
CA ASN A 112 -23.07 3.69 9.94
C ASN A 112 -21.71 4.38 10.06
N SER A 113 -21.06 4.72 8.95
CA SER A 113 -19.73 5.32 8.96
C SER A 113 -19.74 6.67 9.68
N GLU A 114 -18.69 6.88 10.48
CA GLU A 114 -18.39 8.14 11.14
C GLU A 114 -17.21 8.87 10.46
N ASP A 115 -16.60 8.31 9.40
CA ASP A 115 -15.59 9.01 8.60
C ASP A 115 -16.29 10.12 7.80
N TYR A 116 -15.88 11.38 7.99
CA TYR A 116 -16.45 12.52 7.29
C TYR A 116 -16.42 12.34 5.75
N ARG A 117 -15.33 11.78 5.21
CA ARG A 117 -15.18 11.51 3.76
C ARG A 117 -16.17 10.46 3.26
N LYS A 118 -16.66 9.57 4.14
CA LYS A 118 -17.68 8.55 3.80
C LYS A 118 -19.10 9.00 4.10
N GLN A 119 -19.26 10.20 4.65
CA GLN A 119 -20.54 10.80 5.03
C GLN A 119 -21.02 11.86 4.04
N PHE A 120 -20.35 12.08 2.90
CA PHE A 120 -20.71 13.08 1.89
C PHE A 120 -22.20 13.02 1.48
N TRP A 121 -22.78 11.82 1.43
CA TRP A 121 -24.16 11.58 1.05
C TRP A 121 -25.19 12.22 2.01
N LYS A 122 -24.78 12.57 3.23
CA LYS A 122 -25.64 13.22 4.24
C LYS A 122 -25.95 14.67 3.91
N GLU A 123 -25.15 15.30 3.06
CA GLU A 123 -25.39 16.66 2.57
C GLU A 123 -26.37 16.68 1.38
N PHE A 124 -26.70 15.50 0.82
CA PHE A 124 -27.62 15.41 -0.31
C PHE A 124 -29.04 15.72 0.09
N ILE A 125 -29.74 16.40 -0.80
CA ILE A 125 -31.16 16.73 -0.66
C ILE A 125 -31.95 15.47 -0.97
N ARG A 126 -32.68 14.96 0.02
CA ARG A 126 -33.63 13.88 -0.15
C ARG A 126 -34.84 14.42 -0.89
N GLU A 127 -35.02 14.02 -2.15
CA GLU A 127 -35.85 14.79 -3.09
C GLU A 127 -37.10 14.04 -3.54
N TYR A 128 -37.01 12.74 -3.83
CA TYR A 128 -38.14 11.95 -4.27
C TYR A 128 -37.96 10.46 -3.98
N SER A 129 -39.02 9.68 -4.20
CA SER A 129 -38.95 8.23 -4.24
C SER A 129 -39.51 7.68 -5.54
N ILE A 130 -39.04 6.50 -5.93
CA ILE A 130 -39.52 5.76 -7.10
C ILE A 130 -40.07 4.43 -6.61
N GLU A 131 -41.31 4.11 -6.98
CA GLU A 131 -41.92 2.81 -6.77
C GLU A 131 -42.66 2.40 -8.04
N TYR A 132 -42.17 1.34 -8.71
CA TYR A 132 -42.60 0.97 -10.05
C TYR A 132 -42.52 2.17 -11.01
N ASP A 133 -43.59 2.46 -11.75
CA ASP A 133 -43.67 3.58 -12.69
C ASP A 133 -44.19 4.88 -12.02
N MET A 134 -44.09 5.00 -10.69
CA MET A 134 -44.52 6.18 -9.95
C MET A 134 -43.35 6.85 -9.23
N ILE A 135 -43.24 8.16 -9.41
CA ILE A 135 -42.35 9.04 -8.66
C ILE A 135 -43.18 9.83 -7.67
N VAL A 136 -42.77 9.85 -6.40
CA VAL A 136 -43.37 10.72 -5.38
C VAL A 136 -42.32 11.77 -5.00
N PHE A 137 -42.55 13.02 -5.39
CA PHE A 137 -41.74 14.16 -5.00
C PHE A 137 -42.03 14.58 -3.56
N PHE A 138 -40.97 14.92 -2.83
CA PHE A 138 -41.02 15.31 -1.43
C PHE A 138 -41.23 16.81 -1.28
N GLY A 139 -42.45 17.25 -1.58
CA GLY A 139 -42.84 18.64 -1.51
C GLY A 139 -44.31 18.84 -1.86
N PHE A 140 -44.68 20.10 -2.05
CA PHE A 140 -46.05 20.50 -2.39
C PHE A 140 -46.23 20.60 -3.91
N GLU A 141 -47.44 20.28 -4.38
CA GLU A 141 -47.80 20.40 -5.80
C GLU A 141 -47.56 21.83 -6.34
N GLU A 142 -47.81 22.87 -5.53
CA GLU A 142 -47.61 24.26 -5.92
C GLU A 142 -46.14 24.64 -6.12
N GLN A 143 -45.20 23.88 -5.56
CA GLN A 143 -43.75 24.09 -5.78
C GLN A 143 -43.32 23.62 -7.16
N GLY A 144 -44.01 22.61 -7.70
CA GLY A 144 -43.65 21.93 -8.94
C GLY A 144 -42.39 21.07 -8.80
N PHE A 145 -42.44 19.86 -9.34
CA PHE A 145 -41.25 19.02 -9.45
C PHE A 145 -40.50 19.38 -10.74
N ILE A 146 -39.26 19.88 -10.62
CA ILE A 146 -38.47 20.35 -11.76
C ILE A 146 -38.26 19.26 -12.82
N PHE A 147 -38.23 17.99 -12.43
CA PHE A 147 -38.07 16.87 -13.36
C PHE A 147 -39.39 16.25 -13.86
N GLU A 148 -40.54 16.85 -13.56
CA GLU A 148 -41.87 16.28 -13.87
C GLU A 148 -42.07 16.02 -15.37
N SER A 149 -41.65 16.96 -16.21
CA SER A 149 -41.77 16.84 -17.67
C SER A 149 -41.01 15.62 -18.19
N LYS A 150 -39.75 15.46 -17.75
CA LYS A 150 -38.89 14.32 -18.10
C LYS A 150 -39.41 13.00 -17.55
N ALA A 151 -39.88 12.99 -16.30
CA ALA A 151 -40.50 11.82 -15.71
C ALA A 151 -41.67 11.29 -16.58
N LYS A 152 -42.56 12.19 -16.99
CA LYS A 152 -43.71 11.87 -17.85
C LYS A 152 -43.29 11.42 -19.25
N GLU A 153 -42.26 12.04 -19.83
CA GLU A 153 -41.68 11.64 -21.12
C GLU A 153 -41.25 10.17 -21.11
N TYR A 154 -40.61 9.72 -20.03
CA TYR A 154 -40.19 8.33 -19.85
C TYR A 154 -41.27 7.43 -19.23
N GLY A 155 -42.51 7.93 -19.12
CA GLY A 155 -43.67 7.14 -18.72
C GLY A 155 -43.79 6.87 -17.22
N PHE A 156 -43.19 7.72 -16.38
CA PHE A 156 -43.44 7.74 -14.95
C PHE A 156 -44.59 8.70 -14.62
N GLY A 157 -45.50 8.27 -13.73
CA GLY A 157 -46.43 9.17 -13.06
C GLY A 157 -45.72 9.95 -11.95
N VAL A 158 -46.19 11.17 -11.67
CA VAL A 158 -45.62 12.03 -10.63
C VAL A 158 -46.71 12.39 -9.62
N ASN A 159 -46.42 12.12 -8.35
CA ASN A 159 -47.24 12.46 -7.19
C ASN A 159 -46.44 13.33 -6.22
N TYR A 160 -47.14 13.95 -5.28
CA TYR A 160 -46.58 14.84 -4.26
C TYR A 160 -46.95 14.31 -2.89
N ASP A 161 -45.99 14.26 -1.96
CA ASP A 161 -46.30 13.87 -0.58
C ASP A 161 -46.98 14.98 0.23
N ASN A 162 -46.92 16.23 -0.26
CA ASN A 162 -47.56 17.41 0.32
C ASN A 162 -47.19 17.64 1.79
N PHE A 163 -45.94 17.31 2.14
CA PHE A 163 -45.36 17.62 3.44
C PHE A 163 -44.34 18.76 3.31
N SER A 164 -44.25 19.59 4.35
CA SER A 164 -43.20 20.61 4.46
C SER A 164 -41.80 19.99 4.57
N TYR A 165 -40.76 20.82 4.51
CA TYR A 165 -39.39 20.34 4.71
C TYR A 165 -39.24 19.68 6.08
N ASP A 166 -38.45 18.61 6.14
CA ASP A 166 -38.26 17.81 7.36
C ASP A 166 -37.65 18.64 8.52
N LEU A 167 -36.97 19.75 8.20
CA LEU A 167 -36.33 20.67 9.16
C LEU A 167 -37.30 21.68 9.81
N ASP A 168 -38.51 21.89 9.27
CA ASP A 168 -39.44 22.91 9.77
C ASP A 168 -40.20 22.47 11.04
N TRP A 169 -40.20 21.18 11.36
CA TRP A 169 -40.89 20.63 12.53
C TRP A 169 -39.89 20.20 13.61
N GLY A 170 -39.43 21.16 14.41
CA GLY A 170 -38.46 20.99 15.51
C GLY A 170 -38.84 20.01 16.65
N GLN A 171 -39.85 19.16 16.47
CA GLN A 171 -40.25 18.10 17.41
C GLN A 171 -40.39 16.70 16.76
N ASN A 172 -40.34 16.57 15.42
CA ASN A 172 -40.49 15.27 14.78
C ASN A 172 -39.17 14.50 14.78
N LYS A 173 -39.13 13.40 15.52
CA LYS A 173 -37.96 12.50 15.55
C LYS A 173 -37.83 11.67 14.26
N PHE A 174 -38.97 11.34 13.64
CA PHE A 174 -39.06 10.46 12.47
C PHE A 174 -39.39 11.24 11.19
N LEU A 175 -38.85 10.77 10.07
CA LEU A 175 -39.21 11.23 8.73
C LEU A 175 -40.65 10.78 8.39
N PHE A 176 -41.33 11.49 7.48
CA PHE A 176 -42.60 11.02 6.93
C PHE A 176 -42.42 9.65 6.25
N SER A 177 -43.43 8.77 6.35
CA SER A 177 -43.33 7.40 5.82
C SER A 177 -43.03 7.34 4.31
N THR A 178 -43.46 8.36 3.56
CA THR A 178 -43.14 8.55 2.15
C THR A 178 -41.63 8.74 1.93
N ARG A 179 -40.94 9.39 2.86
CA ARG A 179 -39.50 9.70 2.84
C ARG A 179 -38.63 8.65 3.54
N GLN A 180 -39.19 7.73 4.33
CA GLN A 180 -38.43 6.67 5.01
C GLN A 180 -37.94 5.59 4.04
N SER A 181 -36.79 4.99 4.35
CA SER A 181 -36.25 3.77 3.73
C SER A 181 -36.00 2.68 4.79
N SER A 182 -35.51 1.51 4.37
CA SER A 182 -35.09 0.47 5.31
C SER A 182 -33.90 0.91 6.18
N PHE A 183 -33.12 1.88 5.71
CA PHE A 183 -31.92 2.38 6.38
C PHE A 183 -32.19 3.64 7.23
N ILE A 184 -32.94 4.60 6.69
CA ILE A 184 -33.15 5.92 7.29
C ILE A 184 -34.62 6.12 7.64
N LYS A 185 -34.88 6.26 8.94
CA LYS A 185 -36.23 6.49 9.51
C LYS A 185 -36.31 7.75 10.35
N GLU A 186 -35.21 8.15 10.97
CA GLU A 186 -35.11 9.32 11.84
C GLU A 186 -34.28 10.44 11.20
N ILE A 187 -34.65 11.70 11.48
CA ILE A 187 -33.91 12.89 11.00
C ILE A 187 -32.46 12.86 11.51
N SER A 188 -32.25 12.38 12.74
CA SER A 188 -30.93 12.26 13.37
C SER A 188 -29.93 11.41 12.58
N GLN A 189 -30.41 10.47 11.75
CA GLN A 189 -29.55 9.60 10.93
C GLN A 189 -28.97 10.33 9.71
N LEU A 190 -29.61 11.43 9.28
CA LEU A 190 -29.13 12.29 8.20
C LEU A 190 -28.09 13.32 8.69
N ASN A 191 -27.98 13.54 10.00
CA ASN A 191 -26.98 14.47 10.53
C ASN A 191 -25.57 13.89 10.34
N ILE A 192 -24.65 14.73 9.83
CA ILE A 192 -23.23 14.43 9.85
C ILE A 192 -22.83 14.17 11.30
N LYS A 193 -22.24 13.00 11.54
CA LYS A 193 -21.63 12.71 12.83
C LYS A 193 -20.19 13.16 12.75
N GLU A 194 -19.79 14.04 13.65
CA GLU A 194 -18.36 14.30 13.87
C GLU A 194 -17.71 12.98 14.28
N GLY A 195 -16.81 12.51 13.43
CA GLY A 195 -16.17 11.23 13.59
C GLY A 195 -14.78 11.18 12.98
N LYS A 196 -14.17 10.03 13.17
CA LYS A 196 -12.74 9.79 13.28
C LYS A 196 -12.03 9.77 11.91
N SER A 197 -11.00 10.60 11.72
CA SER A 197 -10.06 10.64 10.57
C SER A 197 -9.07 9.45 10.58
N ASP A 198 -8.17 9.32 9.59
CA ASP A 198 -7.06 8.32 9.66
C ASP A 198 -6.20 8.48 10.93
N ALA A 199 -6.13 9.69 11.51
CA ALA A 199 -5.49 9.96 12.80
C ALA A 199 -6.30 9.45 14.02
N ASP A 200 -7.48 8.90 13.77
CA ASP A 200 -8.41 8.40 14.77
C ASP A 200 -8.74 6.90 14.58
N ARG A 201 -7.96 6.18 13.75
CA ARG A 201 -8.01 4.70 13.66
C ARG A 201 -8.17 4.08 15.04
N GLY A 202 -9.04 3.08 15.14
CA GLY A 202 -9.11 2.29 16.37
C GLY A 202 -7.74 1.69 16.68
N ILE A 203 -7.36 1.61 17.95
CA ILE A 203 -6.04 1.08 18.37
C ILE A 203 -5.77 -0.31 17.75
N SER A 204 -6.83 -1.09 17.51
CA SER A 204 -6.78 -2.40 16.84
C SER A 204 -6.49 -2.32 15.33
N GLU A 205 -7.08 -1.37 14.60
CA GLU A 205 -6.81 -1.18 13.16
C GLU A 205 -5.39 -0.65 12.94
N MET A 206 -4.96 0.27 13.82
CA MET A 206 -3.58 0.74 13.86
C MET A 206 -2.63 -0.43 14.13
N ASN A 207 -2.96 -1.33 15.07
CA ASN A 207 -2.16 -2.54 15.32
C ASN A 207 -1.97 -3.38 14.05
N TYR A 208 -3.05 -3.74 13.36
CA TYR A 208 -2.99 -4.60 12.16
C TYR A 208 -2.25 -3.95 10.98
N SER A 209 -2.30 -2.63 10.88
CA SER A 209 -1.64 -1.90 9.81
C SER A 209 -0.16 -1.70 10.11
N LEU A 210 0.16 -1.22 11.31
CA LEU A 210 1.52 -0.85 11.68
C LEU A 210 2.41 -2.07 11.90
N VAL A 211 1.88 -3.22 12.33
CA VAL A 211 2.69 -4.46 12.43
C VAL A 211 3.28 -4.86 11.07
N LYS A 212 2.50 -4.70 9.99
CA LYS A 212 2.97 -4.94 8.61
C LYS A 212 4.01 -3.90 8.20
N GLU A 213 3.81 -2.64 8.58
CA GLU A 213 4.74 -1.56 8.27
C GLU A 213 6.10 -1.72 8.96
N VAL A 214 6.13 -2.19 10.21
CA VAL A 214 7.38 -2.55 10.92
C VAL A 214 8.12 -3.67 10.18
N GLU A 215 7.39 -4.73 9.81
CA GLU A 215 7.93 -5.87 9.06
C GLU A 215 8.54 -5.41 7.71
N ILE A 216 7.79 -4.64 6.94
CA ILE A 216 8.25 -4.06 5.66
C ILE A 216 9.49 -3.20 5.87
N ALA A 217 9.52 -2.36 6.91
CA ALA A 217 10.66 -1.52 7.20
C ALA A 217 11.92 -2.36 7.47
N GLY A 218 11.81 -3.44 8.25
CA GLY A 218 12.91 -4.37 8.50
C GLY A 218 13.42 -5.05 7.24
N VAL A 219 12.52 -5.49 6.35
CA VAL A 219 12.88 -6.07 5.05
C VAL A 219 13.61 -5.04 4.17
N GLN A 220 13.14 -3.79 4.11
CA GLN A 220 13.82 -2.73 3.36
C GLN A 220 15.23 -2.45 3.91
N ILE A 221 15.37 -2.36 5.22
CA ILE A 221 16.67 -2.18 5.86
C ILE A 221 17.61 -3.34 5.56
N TRP A 222 17.14 -4.59 5.60
CA TRP A 222 17.95 -5.74 5.23
C TRP A 222 18.40 -5.69 3.77
N LYS A 223 17.49 -5.37 2.84
CA LYS A 223 17.81 -5.18 1.42
C LYS A 223 18.87 -4.12 1.20
N ALA A 224 18.85 -3.04 1.98
CA ALA A 224 19.90 -2.02 1.90
C ALA A 224 21.30 -2.58 2.18
N ILE A 225 21.41 -3.56 3.09
CA ILE A 225 22.67 -4.23 3.42
C ILE A 225 23.09 -5.22 2.32
N GLU A 226 22.13 -5.92 1.71
CA GLU A 226 22.40 -6.79 0.55
C GLU A 226 22.87 -5.97 -0.65
N ASP A 227 22.20 -4.86 -0.96
CA ASP A 227 22.54 -3.98 -2.07
C ASP A 227 23.92 -3.34 -1.87
N ILE A 228 24.23 -2.83 -0.67
CA ILE A 228 25.57 -2.23 -0.45
C ILE A 228 26.69 -3.26 -0.58
N ASN A 229 26.45 -4.53 -0.24
CA ASN A 229 27.46 -5.60 -0.37
C ASN A 229 27.88 -5.81 -1.82
N ARG A 230 26.94 -5.67 -2.77
CA ARG A 230 27.17 -5.80 -4.22
C ARG A 230 27.91 -4.62 -4.83
N ALA A 231 27.92 -3.46 -4.16
CA ALA A 231 28.67 -2.30 -4.62
C ALA A 231 30.15 -2.39 -4.23
N TYR A 232 31.06 -2.00 -5.13
CA TYR A 232 32.47 -1.80 -4.80
C TYR A 232 32.74 -0.30 -4.55
N ILE A 233 33.00 0.06 -3.29
CA ILE A 233 33.11 1.46 -2.86
C ILE A 233 34.58 1.89 -2.86
N THR A 234 34.97 2.65 -3.89
CA THR A 234 36.32 3.18 -4.04
C THR A 234 36.45 4.61 -3.50
N LYS A 235 37.67 5.02 -3.15
CA LYS A 235 37.99 6.43 -2.84
C LYS A 235 38.08 7.32 -4.08
N GLU A 236 38.45 6.76 -5.23
CA GLU A 236 38.75 7.53 -6.46
C GLU A 236 37.64 7.50 -7.51
N GLY A 237 36.61 6.64 -7.35
CA GLY A 237 35.38 6.67 -8.17
C GLY A 237 35.45 5.91 -9.49
N LYS A 238 36.43 5.01 -9.65
CA LYS A 238 36.57 4.17 -10.85
C LYS A 238 35.86 2.83 -10.67
N ASN A 239 35.31 2.29 -11.76
CA ASN A 239 34.64 0.97 -11.86
C ASN A 239 33.50 0.78 -10.84
N LEU A 240 32.53 1.69 -10.84
CA LEU A 240 31.45 1.74 -9.85
C LEU A 240 30.11 1.29 -10.44
N VAL A 241 29.45 0.31 -9.82
CA VAL A 241 28.03 0.02 -10.06
C VAL A 241 27.22 0.92 -9.13
N ILE A 242 26.84 2.10 -9.64
CA ILE A 242 26.16 3.13 -8.84
C ILE A 242 24.76 2.70 -8.40
N ASP A 243 24.11 1.83 -9.17
CA ASP A 243 22.71 1.43 -8.97
C ASP A 243 22.50 0.70 -7.64
N TYR A 244 23.48 -0.11 -7.22
CA TYR A 244 23.45 -0.78 -5.93
C TYR A 244 23.68 0.16 -4.74
N ILE A 245 24.48 1.22 -4.91
CA ILE A 245 24.63 2.25 -3.89
C ILE A 245 23.33 3.07 -3.77
N PHE A 246 22.73 3.42 -4.92
CA PHE A 246 21.45 4.13 -4.96
C PHE A 246 20.34 3.34 -4.29
N THR A 247 20.15 2.08 -4.69
CA THR A 247 19.10 1.20 -4.14
C THR A 247 19.34 0.96 -2.65
N SER A 248 20.59 0.76 -2.22
CA SER A 248 20.91 0.66 -0.80
C SER A 248 20.48 1.90 0.00
N LEU A 249 20.90 3.10 -0.42
CA LEU A 249 20.53 4.35 0.24
C LEU A 249 19.01 4.58 0.21
N TYR A 250 18.34 4.21 -0.87
CA TYR A 250 16.89 4.33 -1.02
C TYR A 250 16.15 3.42 -0.05
N GLN A 251 16.50 2.13 0.01
CA GLN A 251 15.87 1.17 0.90
C GLN A 251 16.12 1.53 2.37
N ALA A 252 17.33 1.96 2.71
CA ALA A 252 17.65 2.46 4.06
C ALA A 252 16.81 3.70 4.43
N SER A 253 16.70 4.66 3.51
CA SER A 253 15.89 5.87 3.71
C SER A 253 14.41 5.53 3.95
N GLN A 254 13.83 4.68 3.11
CA GLN A 254 12.42 4.25 3.22
C GLN A 254 12.15 3.47 4.50
N GLY A 255 13.00 2.49 4.83
CA GLY A 255 12.83 1.69 6.03
C GLY A 255 12.94 2.53 7.32
N ILE A 256 13.92 3.43 7.39
CA ILE A 256 14.07 4.34 8.53
C ILE A 256 12.90 5.33 8.60
N GLU A 257 12.43 5.85 7.46
CA GLU A 257 11.25 6.73 7.41
C GLU A 257 10.01 6.05 8.02
N ARG A 258 9.72 4.81 7.62
CA ARG A 258 8.58 4.05 8.15
C ARG A 258 8.69 3.89 9.66
N LEU A 259 9.85 3.47 10.18
CA LEU A 259 10.05 3.33 11.62
C LEU A 259 9.87 4.65 12.38
N LEU A 260 10.33 5.77 11.82
CA LEU A 260 10.13 7.11 12.39
C LEU A 260 8.64 7.47 12.43
N LYS A 261 7.91 7.26 11.33
CA LYS A 261 6.48 7.54 11.24
C LYS A 261 5.68 6.70 12.22
N ILE A 262 5.91 5.39 12.26
CA ILE A 262 5.29 4.46 13.21
C ILE A 262 5.55 4.92 14.64
N SER A 263 6.80 5.30 14.96
CA SER A 263 7.16 5.79 16.30
C SER A 263 6.40 7.06 16.67
N ILE A 264 6.23 8.00 15.74
CA ILE A 264 5.53 9.26 15.96
C ILE A 264 4.02 9.00 16.08
N GLU A 265 3.42 8.24 15.18
CA GLU A 265 1.99 7.88 15.23
C GLU A 265 1.64 7.22 16.57
N LEU A 266 2.42 6.22 17.00
CA LEU A 266 2.23 5.59 18.30
C LEU A 266 2.47 6.56 19.47
N LEU A 267 3.42 7.49 19.37
CA LEU A 267 3.69 8.45 20.43
C LEU A 267 2.52 9.42 20.64
N VAL A 268 1.90 9.88 19.56
CA VAL A 268 0.84 10.89 19.61
C VAL A 268 -0.55 10.30 19.81
N TYR A 269 -0.72 9.00 19.55
CA TYR A 269 -2.01 8.34 19.59
C TYR A 269 -2.77 8.57 20.90
N GLY A 270 -4.01 9.06 20.79
CA GLY A 270 -4.90 9.28 21.92
C GLY A 270 -4.44 10.35 22.93
N ASN A 271 -3.50 11.22 22.55
CA ASN A 271 -2.94 12.22 23.45
C ASN A 271 -3.15 13.66 22.93
N GLU A 272 -4.09 14.36 23.55
CA GLU A 272 -4.51 15.72 23.19
C GLU A 272 -3.42 16.79 23.34
N LYS A 273 -2.32 16.49 24.04
CA LYS A 273 -1.21 17.46 24.18
C LYS A 273 -0.51 17.75 22.84
N TYR A 274 -0.69 16.89 21.84
CA TYR A 274 -0.06 17.01 20.53
C TYR A 274 -0.97 17.69 19.52
N ASN A 275 -0.44 18.69 18.80
CA ASN A 275 -1.16 19.33 17.71
C ASN A 275 -1.17 18.41 16.48
N LYS A 276 -2.36 17.91 16.12
CA LYS A 276 -2.56 16.96 15.02
C LYS A 276 -2.08 17.49 13.66
N GLU A 277 -2.37 18.75 13.32
CA GLU A 277 -1.98 19.35 12.04
C GLU A 277 -0.45 19.37 11.88
N LYS A 278 0.27 19.84 12.91
CA LYS A 278 1.74 19.89 12.89
C LYS A 278 2.37 18.51 12.80
N VAL A 279 1.76 17.51 13.43
CA VAL A 279 2.24 16.12 13.33
C VAL A 279 2.00 15.58 11.93
N ASN A 280 0.84 15.85 11.32
CA ASN A 280 0.55 15.44 9.95
C ASN A 280 1.54 16.07 8.96
N GLU A 281 1.80 17.37 9.06
CA GLU A 281 2.81 18.05 8.24
C GLU A 281 4.19 17.38 8.36
N LEU A 282 4.59 17.00 9.58
CA LEU A 282 5.85 16.30 9.84
C LEU A 282 5.89 14.92 9.16
N LEU A 283 4.81 14.14 9.27
CA LEU A 283 4.72 12.81 8.66
C LEU A 283 4.69 12.88 7.13
N TYR A 284 4.04 13.86 6.52
CA TYR A 284 3.97 14.00 5.06
C TYR A 284 5.18 14.70 4.45
N GLY A 285 5.94 15.48 5.22
CA GLY A 285 7.07 16.29 4.73
C GLY A 285 8.34 15.50 4.32
N HIS A 286 8.38 14.18 4.48
CA HIS A 286 9.52 13.30 4.13
C HIS A 286 10.89 13.77 4.67
N ASN A 287 10.91 14.36 5.87
CA ASN A 287 12.12 14.91 6.48
C ASN A 287 12.56 14.08 7.68
N HIS A 288 13.46 13.11 7.47
CA HIS A 288 13.87 12.18 8.53
C HIS A 288 14.57 12.90 9.69
N SER A 289 15.41 13.91 9.41
CA SER A 289 16.05 14.72 10.45
C SER A 289 15.03 15.40 11.35
N ALA A 290 13.98 16.01 10.77
CA ALA A 290 12.93 16.65 11.56
C ALA A 290 12.17 15.64 12.44
N MET A 291 11.91 14.43 11.94
CA MET A 291 11.28 13.36 12.72
C MET A 291 12.18 12.85 13.86
N VAL A 292 13.50 12.72 13.63
CA VAL A 292 14.46 12.37 14.68
C VAL A 292 14.54 13.48 15.74
N ASP A 293 14.57 14.73 15.34
CA ASP A 293 14.59 15.86 16.27
C ASP A 293 13.30 15.92 17.09
N TYR A 294 12.15 15.69 16.47
CA TYR A 294 10.86 15.60 17.16
C TYR A 294 10.89 14.53 18.27
N LEU A 295 11.28 13.29 17.94
CA LEU A 295 11.36 12.19 18.92
C LEU A 295 12.45 12.41 19.98
N THR A 296 13.55 13.08 19.63
CA THR A 296 14.62 13.42 20.58
C THR A 296 14.16 14.51 21.56
N ASN A 297 13.45 15.53 21.08
CA ASN A 297 12.92 16.62 21.90
C ASN A 297 11.84 16.12 22.87
N GLU A 298 11.03 15.14 22.45
CA GLU A 298 10.10 14.39 23.31
C GLU A 298 10.82 13.43 24.28
N LYS A 299 12.16 13.37 24.26
CA LYS A 299 13.01 12.48 25.07
C LYS A 299 12.68 11.00 24.91
N ARG A 300 12.14 10.62 23.74
CA ARG A 300 11.76 9.25 23.40
C ARG A 300 12.83 8.50 22.62
N LEU A 301 13.67 9.22 21.87
CA LEU A 301 14.73 8.64 21.05
C LEU A 301 16.10 9.20 21.43
N LYS A 302 17.12 8.33 21.48
CA LYS A 302 18.51 8.71 21.72
C LYS A 302 19.44 8.08 20.69
N LEU A 303 19.92 8.90 19.76
CA LEU A 303 20.94 8.54 18.78
C LEU A 303 22.25 9.26 19.07
N LYS A 304 23.40 8.62 18.81
CA LYS A 304 24.71 9.30 18.92
C LYS A 304 24.98 10.11 17.65
N ALA A 305 26.05 10.92 17.69
CA ALA A 305 26.36 11.87 16.62
C ALA A 305 26.50 11.21 15.24
N ARG A 306 27.08 10.01 15.17
CA ARG A 306 27.26 9.28 13.91
C ARG A 306 25.92 8.83 13.32
N GLU A 307 25.06 8.26 14.14
CA GLU A 307 23.75 7.80 13.71
C GLU A 307 22.87 8.99 13.27
N LYS A 308 22.92 10.12 13.97
CA LYS A 308 22.25 11.37 13.54
C LYS A 308 22.78 11.87 12.19
N HIS A 309 24.10 11.88 12.01
CA HIS A 309 24.71 12.31 10.76
C HIS A 309 24.29 11.41 9.58
N LEU A 310 24.16 10.09 9.80
CA LEU A 310 23.64 9.20 8.76
C LEU A 310 22.20 9.53 8.38
N VAL A 311 21.32 9.82 9.34
CA VAL A 311 19.93 10.22 9.06
C VAL A 311 19.84 11.52 8.27
N GLU A 312 20.70 12.49 8.55
CA GLU A 312 20.80 13.74 7.78
C GLU A 312 21.19 13.46 6.32
N LEU A 313 22.16 12.57 6.11
CA LEU A 313 22.59 12.17 4.78
C LEU A 313 21.52 11.40 4.01
N LEU A 314 20.75 10.53 4.67
CA LEU A 314 19.60 9.85 4.07
C LEU A 314 18.47 10.84 3.71
N SER A 315 18.20 11.82 4.58
CA SER A 315 17.25 12.91 4.27
C SER A 315 17.67 13.69 3.03
N LYS A 316 18.97 14.00 2.92
CA LYS A 316 19.56 14.70 1.77
C LYS A 316 19.47 13.86 0.50
N PHE A 317 19.80 12.57 0.58
CA PHE A 317 19.63 11.61 -0.51
C PHE A 317 18.18 11.61 -1.02
N TYR A 318 17.22 11.48 -0.12
CA TYR A 318 15.81 11.35 -0.47
C TYR A 318 15.24 12.60 -1.17
N LYS A 319 15.70 13.80 -0.77
CA LYS A 319 15.31 15.06 -1.39
C LYS A 319 16.00 15.31 -2.74
N LEU A 320 17.30 15.03 -2.82
CA LEU A 320 18.12 15.47 -3.95
C LEU A 320 18.33 14.35 -4.97
N ALA A 321 18.76 13.16 -4.54
CA ALA A 321 19.29 12.13 -5.44
C ALA A 321 18.22 11.44 -6.30
N ARG A 322 16.98 11.28 -5.79
CA ARG A 322 15.88 10.66 -6.54
C ARG A 322 15.56 11.39 -7.84
N TYR A 323 15.66 12.71 -7.85
CA TYR A 323 15.31 13.54 -9.00
C TYR A 323 16.54 14.10 -9.73
N ASN A 324 17.73 13.98 -9.14
CA ASN A 324 18.96 14.58 -9.68
C ASN A 324 19.23 14.14 -11.13
N ARG A 325 18.88 12.89 -11.49
CA ARG A 325 19.06 12.32 -12.82
C ARG A 325 18.02 12.78 -13.87
N TYR A 326 16.94 13.41 -13.44
CA TYR A 326 15.92 14.00 -14.34
C TYR A 326 16.18 15.50 -14.61
N SER A 327 17.14 16.09 -13.91
CA SER A 327 17.63 17.45 -14.13
C SER A 327 19.03 17.43 -14.74
N TYR A 328 19.45 18.53 -15.38
CA TYR A 328 20.81 18.68 -15.91
C TYR A 328 21.82 18.81 -14.74
N SER A 329 22.12 17.69 -14.07
CA SER A 329 23.08 17.62 -12.97
C SER A 329 24.50 17.38 -13.49
N LYS A 330 25.45 18.14 -12.97
CA LYS A 330 26.89 17.92 -13.21
C LYS A 330 27.48 16.80 -12.34
N ASP A 331 26.79 16.38 -11.29
CA ASP A 331 27.26 15.33 -10.37
C ASP A 331 26.47 14.04 -10.59
N THR A 332 27.09 13.09 -11.29
CA THR A 332 26.56 11.76 -11.57
C THR A 332 26.91 10.73 -10.49
N LEU A 333 27.61 11.15 -9.42
CA LEU A 333 28.12 10.28 -8.35
C LEU A 333 27.64 10.73 -6.95
N LEU A 334 26.50 11.41 -6.87
CA LEU A 334 25.96 11.95 -5.62
C LEU A 334 25.82 10.88 -4.53
N GLU A 335 25.39 9.68 -4.89
CA GLU A 335 25.19 8.55 -3.98
C GLU A 335 26.52 8.11 -3.35
N LEU A 336 27.56 8.03 -4.18
CA LEU A 336 28.92 7.74 -3.73
C LEU A 336 29.48 8.86 -2.85
N ASN A 337 29.19 10.12 -3.20
CA ASN A 337 29.61 11.28 -2.42
C ASN A 337 28.95 11.27 -1.03
N ILE A 338 27.69 10.87 -0.92
CA ILE A 338 26.99 10.71 0.36
C ILE A 338 27.65 9.64 1.22
N ILE A 339 27.95 8.47 0.67
CA ILE A 339 28.67 7.42 1.40
C ILE A 339 30.05 7.89 1.85
N ARG A 340 30.81 8.56 0.98
CA ARG A 340 32.14 9.10 1.31
C ARG A 340 32.08 10.19 2.37
N GLU A 341 31.05 11.04 2.34
CA GLU A 341 30.81 12.06 3.36
C GLU A 341 30.61 11.38 4.73
N PHE A 342 29.78 10.34 4.78
CA PHE A 342 29.54 9.55 5.98
C PHE A 342 30.81 8.89 6.52
N THR A 343 31.70 8.42 5.64
CA THR A 343 32.89 7.64 5.99
C THR A 343 34.21 8.40 5.85
N LYS A 344 34.17 9.73 5.86
CA LYS A 344 35.34 10.60 5.62
C LYS A 344 36.53 10.33 6.55
N ASP A 345 36.26 9.84 7.76
CA ASP A 345 37.28 9.58 8.77
C ASP A 345 38.00 8.22 8.58
N LEU A 346 37.54 7.37 7.65
CA LEU A 346 38.12 6.05 7.40
C LEU A 346 39.44 6.13 6.59
N LYS A 347 40.48 5.52 7.15
CA LYS A 347 41.81 5.36 6.54
C LYS A 347 42.15 3.87 6.45
N GLY A 348 42.76 3.41 5.35
CA GLY A 348 43.26 2.04 5.23
C GLY A 348 43.18 1.44 3.84
N LYS A 349 43.83 0.27 3.67
CA LYS A 349 43.83 -0.53 2.43
C LYS A 349 42.50 -1.26 2.17
N ASN A 350 41.74 -1.60 3.22
CA ASN A 350 40.44 -2.27 3.11
C ASN A 350 39.29 -1.29 3.30
N TYR A 351 39.26 -0.25 2.46
CA TYR A 351 38.31 0.86 2.61
C TYR A 351 36.86 0.43 2.38
N ASP A 352 36.60 -0.36 1.34
CA ASP A 352 35.25 -0.84 0.97
C ASP A 352 34.57 -1.59 2.13
N ASP A 353 35.23 -2.60 2.67
CA ASP A 353 34.76 -3.41 3.79
C ASP A 353 34.53 -2.56 5.06
N ALA A 354 35.47 -1.66 5.37
CA ALA A 354 35.34 -0.77 6.52
C ALA A 354 34.15 0.20 6.39
N VAL A 355 33.87 0.68 5.17
CA VAL A 355 32.68 1.50 4.86
C VAL A 355 31.41 0.69 5.10
N LYS A 356 31.33 -0.53 4.57
CA LYS A 356 30.16 -1.41 4.69
C LYS A 356 29.86 -1.77 6.14
N HIS A 357 30.89 -2.09 6.94
CA HIS A 357 30.74 -2.28 8.39
C HIS A 357 30.26 -1.01 9.10
N MET A 358 30.84 0.15 8.80
CA MET A 358 30.42 1.41 9.43
C MET A 358 28.96 1.75 9.10
N TYR A 359 28.56 1.57 7.84
CA TYR A 359 27.21 1.79 7.35
C TYR A 359 26.22 0.80 7.99
N GLY A 360 26.49 -0.51 7.88
CA GLY A 360 25.63 -1.57 8.43
C GLY A 360 25.44 -1.45 9.94
N LYS A 361 26.51 -1.16 10.69
CA LYS A 361 26.43 -0.93 12.13
C LYS A 361 25.63 0.32 12.51
N SER A 362 25.74 1.39 11.73
CA SER A 362 25.03 2.64 12.04
C SER A 362 23.55 2.52 11.73
N ILE A 363 23.19 1.88 10.61
CA ILE A 363 21.78 1.56 10.31
C ILE A 363 21.21 0.61 11.35
N GLY A 364 21.89 -0.50 11.67
CA GLY A 364 21.39 -1.45 12.66
C GLY A 364 21.09 -0.81 14.02
N LYS A 365 21.93 0.11 14.48
CA LYS A 365 21.67 0.89 15.69
C LYS A 365 20.46 1.81 15.61
N ILE A 366 20.29 2.53 14.50
CA ILE A 366 19.13 3.40 14.29
C ILE A 366 17.86 2.56 14.30
N SER A 367 17.85 1.48 13.52
CA SER A 367 16.71 0.56 13.37
C SER A 367 16.32 -0.07 14.71
N ARG A 368 17.29 -0.51 15.52
CA ARG A 368 17.02 -1.09 16.84
C ARG A 368 16.52 -0.06 17.83
N ALA A 369 17.11 1.14 17.88
CA ALA A 369 16.65 2.19 18.77
C ALA A 369 15.18 2.58 18.46
N LEU A 370 14.81 2.62 17.19
CA LEU A 370 13.42 2.88 16.77
C LEU A 370 12.50 1.69 17.07
N TYR A 371 12.94 0.47 16.78
CA TYR A 371 12.15 -0.73 17.08
C TYR A 371 11.91 -0.92 18.58
N GLU A 372 12.90 -0.65 19.43
CA GLU A 372 12.76 -0.62 20.88
C GLU A 372 11.74 0.44 21.32
N LEU A 373 11.79 1.64 20.73
CA LEU A 373 10.80 2.69 20.98
C LEU A 373 9.40 2.25 20.56
N ILE A 374 9.24 1.66 19.38
CA ILE A 374 7.97 1.14 18.88
C ILE A 374 7.44 0.06 19.83
N SER A 375 8.28 -0.87 20.28
CA SER A 375 7.90 -1.90 21.26
C SER A 375 7.43 -1.27 22.57
N GLN A 376 8.17 -0.30 23.11
CA GLN A 376 7.79 0.43 24.33
C GLN A 376 6.45 1.16 24.19
N LEU A 377 6.21 1.83 23.06
CA LEU A 377 4.96 2.55 22.80
C LEU A 377 3.80 1.58 22.58
N SER A 378 4.05 0.46 21.90
CA SER A 378 3.05 -0.61 21.71
C SER A 378 2.60 -1.19 23.05
N PHE A 379 3.53 -1.44 23.98
CA PHE A 379 3.20 -1.87 25.34
C PHE A 379 2.37 -0.83 26.09
N GLN A 380 2.69 0.47 25.95
CA GLN A 380 1.90 1.56 26.56
C GLN A 380 0.45 1.55 26.04
N HIS A 381 0.26 1.22 24.76
CA HIS A 381 -1.04 1.14 24.10
C HIS A 381 -1.70 -0.25 24.16
N LYS A 382 -1.06 -1.25 24.77
CA LYS A 382 -1.53 -2.65 24.85
C LYS A 382 -1.80 -3.27 23.47
N ILE A 383 -0.91 -3.03 22.52
CA ILE A 383 -0.93 -3.60 21.17
C ILE A 383 0.40 -4.25 20.82
N PHE A 384 0.46 -4.88 19.65
CA PHE A 384 1.49 -5.83 19.25
C PHE A 384 2.20 -5.42 17.94
N VAL A 385 2.35 -4.11 17.69
CA VAL A 385 3.00 -3.58 16.47
C VAL A 385 4.46 -4.04 16.34
N TYR A 386 5.09 -4.47 17.44
CA TYR A 386 6.42 -5.04 17.45
C TYR A 386 6.48 -6.53 17.03
N GLU A 387 5.37 -7.20 16.74
CA GLU A 387 5.42 -8.60 16.32
C GLU A 387 6.05 -8.75 14.93
N LEU A 388 6.92 -9.75 14.78
CA LEU A 388 7.60 -10.07 13.54
C LEU A 388 7.28 -11.50 13.11
N ASN A 389 7.16 -11.72 11.81
CA ASN A 389 7.03 -13.05 11.24
C ASN A 389 8.33 -13.84 11.46
N SER A 390 8.23 -15.08 11.96
CA SER A 390 9.38 -15.95 12.21
C SER A 390 10.24 -16.20 10.97
N ASN A 391 9.65 -16.15 9.79
CA ASN A 391 10.32 -16.44 8.53
C ASN A 391 10.89 -15.19 7.85
N SER A 392 10.76 -14.02 8.47
CA SER A 392 11.25 -12.77 7.88
C SER A 392 12.69 -12.44 8.23
N VAL A 393 13.39 -11.88 7.25
CA VAL A 393 14.74 -11.29 7.40
C VAL A 393 14.77 -10.06 8.31
N ALA A 394 13.62 -9.40 8.56
CA ALA A 394 13.52 -8.28 9.50
C ALA A 394 14.00 -8.66 10.91
N ARG A 395 13.94 -9.95 11.27
CA ARG A 395 14.45 -10.48 12.53
C ARG A 395 15.95 -10.22 12.71
N PHE A 396 16.75 -10.29 11.64
CA PHE A 396 18.19 -9.96 11.71
C PHE A 396 18.43 -8.50 12.07
N VAL A 397 17.56 -7.61 11.59
CA VAL A 397 17.63 -6.17 11.84
C VAL A 397 17.27 -5.84 13.28
N PHE A 398 16.11 -6.33 13.74
CA PHE A 398 15.48 -5.84 14.96
C PHE A 398 15.78 -6.63 16.23
N LEU A 399 15.97 -7.95 16.14
CA LEU A 399 16.15 -8.77 17.34
C LEU A 399 17.54 -8.56 17.96
N SER A 400 17.55 -8.23 19.25
CA SER A 400 18.77 -8.00 20.03
C SER A 400 19.68 -9.22 20.18
N TYR A 401 19.15 -10.42 19.91
CA TYR A 401 19.93 -11.66 19.82
C TYR A 401 21.05 -11.55 18.76
N TYR A 402 20.81 -10.84 17.66
CA TYR A 402 21.83 -10.62 16.64
C TYR A 402 22.70 -9.39 16.97
N GLN A 403 23.89 -9.29 16.38
CA GLN A 403 24.76 -8.11 16.53
C GLN A 403 24.24 -6.88 15.77
N GLU A 404 24.58 -5.67 16.21
CA GLU A 404 24.11 -4.42 15.56
C GLU A 404 24.74 -4.18 14.17
N ASP A 405 25.90 -4.79 13.90
CA ASP A 405 26.54 -4.71 12.59
C ASP A 405 25.85 -5.66 11.62
N LEU A 406 24.87 -5.13 10.90
CA LEU A 406 24.08 -5.91 9.95
C LEU A 406 24.93 -6.45 8.81
N TYR A 407 26.00 -5.75 8.42
CA TYR A 407 26.92 -6.23 7.39
C TYR A 407 27.71 -7.45 7.89
N SER A 408 28.14 -7.45 9.15
CA SER A 408 28.74 -8.63 9.77
C SER A 408 27.78 -9.83 9.81
N ILE A 409 26.47 -9.61 10.06
CA ILE A 409 25.48 -10.69 9.98
C ILE A 409 25.44 -11.28 8.57
N LEU A 410 25.36 -10.43 7.52
CA LEU A 410 25.37 -10.89 6.14
C LEU A 410 26.62 -11.73 5.83
N LYS A 411 27.81 -11.30 6.28
CA LYS A 411 29.05 -12.08 6.14
C LYS A 411 29.01 -13.42 6.86
N HIS A 412 28.41 -13.51 8.04
CA HIS A 412 28.22 -14.78 8.73
C HIS A 412 27.25 -15.71 7.99
N ILE A 413 26.20 -15.16 7.35
CA ILE A 413 25.29 -15.95 6.50
C ILE A 413 26.06 -16.49 5.29
N GLU A 414 26.82 -15.65 4.59
CA GLU A 414 27.67 -16.07 3.47
C GLU A 414 28.67 -17.16 3.92
N GLN A 415 29.29 -17.03 5.10
CA GLN A 415 30.17 -18.06 5.64
C GLN A 415 29.42 -19.35 5.94
N SER A 416 28.22 -19.27 6.52
CA SER A 416 27.40 -20.46 6.83
C SER A 416 27.02 -21.24 5.57
N LYS A 417 26.77 -20.54 4.46
CA LYS A 417 26.57 -21.19 3.14
C LYS A 417 27.83 -21.87 2.64
N ARG A 418 29.02 -21.28 2.83
CA ARG A 418 30.30 -21.94 2.48
C ARG A 418 30.52 -23.20 3.29
N GLU A 419 30.19 -23.20 4.58
CA GLU A 419 30.26 -24.40 5.43
C GLU A 419 29.27 -25.47 4.97
N LEU A 420 28.06 -25.08 4.56
CA LEU A 420 27.09 -26.02 3.98
C LEU A 420 27.61 -26.63 2.67
N LEU A 421 28.15 -25.82 1.77
CA LEU A 421 28.78 -26.32 0.54
C LEU A 421 29.96 -27.25 0.84
N TRP A 422 30.78 -26.91 1.85
CA TRP A 422 31.87 -27.77 2.29
C TRP A 422 31.37 -29.10 2.86
N PHE A 423 30.29 -29.08 3.64
CA PHE A 423 29.62 -30.30 4.09
C PHE A 423 29.16 -31.14 2.89
N LEU A 424 28.48 -30.54 1.90
CA LEU A 424 28.04 -31.25 0.70
C LEU A 424 29.21 -31.85 -0.09
N ILE A 425 30.35 -31.16 -0.20
CA ILE A 425 31.57 -31.69 -0.85
C ILE A 425 32.12 -32.90 -0.09
N ARG A 426 32.07 -32.88 1.25
CA ARG A 426 32.68 -33.92 2.10
C ARG A 426 31.77 -35.11 2.35
N LYS A 427 30.46 -34.88 2.35
CA LYS A 427 29.43 -35.78 2.88
C LYS A 427 28.20 -35.92 1.98
N GLY A 428 28.17 -35.25 0.83
CA GLY A 428 27.07 -35.35 -0.12
C GLY A 428 26.83 -36.77 -0.63
N ASP A 429 27.87 -37.60 -0.63
CA ASP A 429 27.80 -39.01 -1.01
C ASP A 429 26.98 -39.88 -0.05
N GLU A 430 26.72 -39.40 1.17
CA GLU A 430 25.95 -40.10 2.21
C GLU A 430 24.48 -39.69 2.18
N LEU A 431 24.08 -38.75 1.32
CA LEU A 431 22.70 -38.28 1.22
C LEU A 431 21.84 -39.24 0.38
N GLY A 432 20.64 -39.57 0.85
CA GLY A 432 19.67 -40.43 0.12
C GLY A 432 19.34 -39.94 -1.29
N LEU A 433 19.47 -38.63 -1.54
CA LEU A 433 19.34 -38.03 -2.86
C LEU A 433 20.31 -38.64 -3.90
N LYS A 434 21.50 -39.08 -3.49
CA LYS A 434 22.48 -39.69 -4.39
C LYS A 434 21.96 -40.99 -4.99
N GLU A 435 21.25 -41.80 -4.20
CA GLU A 435 20.67 -43.07 -4.66
C GLU A 435 19.58 -42.84 -5.72
N VAL A 436 18.68 -41.88 -5.47
CA VAL A 436 17.64 -41.48 -6.43
C VAL A 436 18.23 -40.86 -7.70
N GLY A 437 19.33 -40.12 -7.55
CA GLY A 437 20.00 -39.42 -8.64
C GLY A 437 20.91 -40.27 -9.53
N LYS A 438 21.14 -41.56 -9.23
CA LYS A 438 22.14 -42.40 -9.92
C LYS A 438 22.02 -42.47 -11.44
N GLU A 439 20.82 -42.30 -11.97
CA GLU A 439 20.56 -42.35 -13.41
C GLU A 439 20.72 -40.99 -14.12
N TYR A 440 20.93 -39.90 -13.36
CA TYR A 440 21.08 -38.54 -13.88
C TYR A 440 22.53 -38.07 -13.73
N GLU A 441 23.23 -37.90 -14.85
CA GLU A 441 24.57 -37.31 -14.87
C GLU A 441 24.53 -35.83 -14.43
N GLU A 442 25.63 -35.31 -13.91
CA GLU A 442 25.80 -33.88 -13.64
C GLU A 442 25.75 -33.04 -14.92
N LEU A 443 25.38 -31.76 -14.80
CA LEU A 443 25.59 -30.81 -15.88
C LEU A 443 27.10 -30.52 -16.02
N PRO A 444 27.60 -30.26 -17.23
CA PRO A 444 29.03 -30.13 -17.51
C PRO A 444 29.59 -28.75 -17.12
N PHE A 445 29.35 -28.31 -15.88
CA PHE A 445 29.91 -27.07 -15.34
C PHE A 445 31.45 -27.11 -15.47
N ASP A 446 32.03 -26.16 -16.19
CA ASP A 446 33.47 -26.13 -16.44
C ASP A 446 34.27 -25.49 -15.29
N ASP A 447 35.56 -25.81 -15.23
CA ASP A 447 36.47 -25.27 -14.21
C ASP A 447 36.68 -23.75 -14.32
N MET A 448 36.41 -23.16 -15.51
CA MET A 448 36.67 -21.75 -15.77
C MET A 448 35.62 -20.85 -15.12
N GLY A 449 34.35 -21.28 -15.07
CA GLY A 449 33.25 -20.57 -14.44
C GLY A 449 32.95 -20.95 -12.99
N LEU A 450 33.49 -22.07 -12.49
CA LEU A 450 33.09 -22.67 -11.20
C LEU A 450 33.15 -21.71 -10.01
N GLN A 451 34.19 -20.88 -9.91
CA GLN A 451 34.31 -19.93 -8.80
C GLN A 451 33.24 -18.84 -8.82
N ASP A 452 32.80 -18.44 -10.01
CA ASP A 452 31.75 -17.44 -10.17
C ASP A 452 30.37 -18.03 -9.78
N TYR A 453 30.08 -19.28 -10.16
CA TYR A 453 28.85 -19.96 -9.74
C TYR A 453 28.81 -20.15 -8.22
N LEU A 454 29.92 -20.58 -7.61
CA LEU A 454 30.02 -20.70 -6.15
C LEU A 454 29.86 -19.35 -5.46
N TYR A 455 30.38 -18.28 -6.05
CA TYR A 455 30.18 -16.93 -5.54
C TYR A 455 28.71 -16.51 -5.58
N GLU A 456 27.99 -16.75 -6.68
CA GLU A 456 26.55 -16.43 -6.81
C GLU A 456 25.66 -17.20 -5.82
N LEU A 457 25.98 -18.48 -5.53
CA LEU A 457 25.24 -19.25 -4.53
C LEU A 457 25.44 -18.69 -3.12
N VAL A 458 26.67 -18.26 -2.83
CA VAL A 458 27.07 -17.83 -1.50
C VAL A 458 26.62 -16.39 -1.22
N CYS A 459 26.99 -15.46 -2.09
CA CYS A 459 26.54 -14.08 -2.00
C CYS A 459 25.02 -14.05 -2.28
N ASN A 460 24.22 -13.32 -1.52
CA ASN A 460 22.76 -13.23 -1.74
C ASN A 460 22.45 -12.45 -3.04
N GLU A 461 22.84 -12.97 -4.20
CA GLU A 461 22.47 -12.46 -5.51
C GLU A 461 21.13 -13.08 -5.92
N ASN A 462 20.08 -12.25 -5.92
CA ASN A 462 18.71 -12.74 -6.15
C ASN A 462 18.47 -13.26 -7.57
N SER A 463 19.36 -12.96 -8.52
CA SER A 463 19.20 -13.29 -9.94
C SER A 463 19.99 -14.53 -10.37
N GLY A 464 21.12 -14.85 -9.74
CA GLY A 464 21.97 -15.99 -10.14
C GLY A 464 22.23 -16.08 -11.65
N GLU A 465 22.61 -14.95 -12.26
CA GLU A 465 22.60 -14.76 -13.72
C GLU A 465 23.49 -15.78 -14.42
N LYS A 466 24.72 -16.00 -13.93
CA LYS A 466 25.66 -16.92 -14.58
C LYS A 466 25.21 -18.37 -14.44
N ILE A 467 24.68 -18.77 -13.29
CA ILE A 467 24.12 -20.11 -13.10
C ILE A 467 22.91 -20.30 -14.02
N TYR A 468 22.03 -19.29 -14.09
CA TYR A 468 20.84 -19.34 -14.95
C TYR A 468 21.21 -19.47 -16.43
N GLU A 469 22.10 -18.61 -16.93
CA GLU A 469 22.54 -18.63 -18.33
C GLU A 469 23.12 -20.00 -18.70
N PHE A 470 24.06 -20.50 -17.90
CA PHE A 470 24.67 -21.80 -18.14
C PHE A 470 23.64 -22.94 -18.14
N VAL A 471 22.80 -23.03 -17.10
CA VAL A 471 21.80 -24.11 -17.00
C VAL A 471 20.75 -24.01 -18.11
N SER A 472 20.37 -22.80 -18.51
CA SER A 472 19.44 -22.58 -19.60
C SER A 472 19.98 -23.09 -20.93
N ASP A 473 21.24 -22.78 -21.25
CA ASP A 473 21.89 -23.24 -22.49
C ASP A 473 21.97 -24.78 -22.53
N GLU A 474 22.41 -25.40 -21.43
CA GLU A 474 22.46 -26.88 -21.33
C GLU A 474 21.07 -27.52 -21.45
N TYR A 475 20.04 -26.89 -20.88
CA TYR A 475 18.67 -27.39 -20.99
C TYR A 475 18.11 -27.23 -22.41
N ASP A 476 18.43 -26.16 -23.12
CA ASP A 476 18.02 -25.97 -24.52
C ASP A 476 18.62 -27.06 -25.43
N GLU A 477 19.89 -27.42 -25.22
CA GLU A 477 20.53 -28.53 -25.92
C GLU A 477 19.85 -29.87 -25.58
N MET A 478 19.61 -30.16 -24.30
CA MET A 478 18.93 -31.39 -23.88
C MET A 478 17.50 -31.50 -24.43
N VAL A 479 16.77 -30.40 -24.52
CA VAL A 479 15.42 -30.37 -25.10
C VAL A 479 15.47 -30.67 -26.60
N ALA A 480 16.45 -30.11 -27.32
CA ALA A 480 16.65 -30.36 -28.74
C ALA A 480 17.00 -31.83 -29.04
N GLU A 481 17.80 -32.45 -28.17
CA GLU A 481 18.20 -33.86 -28.31
C GLU A 481 17.10 -34.85 -27.86
N ASN A 482 16.58 -34.67 -26.65
CA ASN A 482 15.58 -35.57 -26.05
C ASN A 482 14.76 -34.88 -24.95
N LYS A 483 13.63 -34.30 -25.38
CA LYS A 483 12.67 -33.65 -24.50
C LYS A 483 12.17 -34.50 -23.32
N GLU A 484 12.02 -35.81 -23.49
CA GLU A 484 11.52 -36.67 -22.41
C GLU A 484 12.59 -36.90 -21.33
N LYS A 485 13.87 -37.03 -21.74
CA LYS A 485 15.02 -37.08 -20.82
C LYS A 485 15.11 -35.78 -20.01
N TRP A 486 14.96 -34.62 -20.67
CA TRP A 486 14.94 -33.33 -20.00
C TRP A 486 13.83 -33.22 -18.95
N LYS A 487 12.59 -33.61 -19.26
CA LYS A 487 11.47 -33.57 -18.30
C LYS A 487 11.76 -34.37 -17.03
N LYS A 488 12.26 -35.59 -17.18
CA LYS A 488 12.62 -36.44 -16.04
C LYS A 488 13.73 -35.81 -15.18
N ARG A 489 14.72 -35.15 -15.81
CA ARG A 489 15.74 -34.40 -15.08
C ARG A 489 15.12 -33.27 -14.24
N ILE A 490 14.18 -32.49 -14.79
CA ILE A 490 13.51 -31.41 -14.04
C ILE A 490 12.78 -31.98 -12.83
N GLU A 491 11.98 -33.03 -13.02
CA GLU A 491 11.25 -33.69 -11.94
C GLU A 491 12.20 -34.18 -10.83
N PHE A 492 13.38 -34.69 -11.20
CA PHE A 492 14.42 -35.08 -10.24
C PHE A 492 15.06 -33.88 -9.53
N VAL A 493 15.48 -32.84 -10.27
CA VAL A 493 16.15 -31.66 -9.71
C VAL A 493 15.22 -30.89 -8.75
N ASP A 494 13.90 -30.90 -9.00
CA ASP A 494 12.88 -30.31 -8.13
C ASP A 494 12.75 -31.03 -6.76
N LEU A 495 13.34 -32.22 -6.60
CA LEU A 495 13.44 -32.90 -5.30
C LEU A 495 14.49 -32.24 -4.40
N ILE A 496 15.48 -31.56 -4.97
CA ILE A 496 16.60 -30.96 -4.23
C ILE A 496 16.09 -29.80 -3.38
N GLY A 497 16.24 -29.90 -2.06
CA GLY A 497 15.79 -28.88 -1.11
C GLY A 497 14.27 -28.86 -0.88
N ASN A 498 13.52 -29.84 -1.40
CA ASN A 498 12.09 -29.96 -1.14
C ASN A 498 11.83 -30.44 0.29
N THR A 499 11.40 -29.51 1.14
CA THR A 499 11.14 -29.76 2.58
C THR A 499 9.96 -30.70 2.87
N ASN A 500 9.19 -31.10 1.86
CA ASN A 500 8.12 -32.10 2.01
C ASN A 500 8.59 -33.54 1.79
N ILE A 501 9.85 -33.74 1.40
CA ILE A 501 10.44 -35.06 1.20
C ILE A 501 11.21 -35.44 2.47
N ILE A 502 10.87 -36.60 3.03
CA ILE A 502 11.58 -37.20 4.14
C ILE A 502 12.38 -38.37 3.57
N TRP A 503 13.69 -38.31 3.73
CA TRP A 503 14.57 -39.45 3.47
C TRP A 503 14.51 -40.34 4.71
N GLU A 504 13.95 -41.54 4.58
CA GLU A 504 14.00 -42.52 5.66
C GLU A 504 15.47 -42.90 5.87
N ASP A 505 15.99 -42.65 7.06
CA ASP A 505 17.24 -43.27 7.48
C ASP A 505 16.93 -44.75 7.68
N ASP A 506 17.57 -45.63 6.90
CA ASP A 506 17.63 -47.05 7.22
C ASP A 506 18.40 -47.15 8.56
N ASP A 507 17.68 -47.04 9.68
CA ASP A 507 18.20 -47.32 11.02
C ASP A 507 18.59 -48.81 11.07
N GLU A 508 19.89 -49.11 10.94
CA GLU A 508 20.52 -50.35 11.44
C GLU A 508 20.91 -50.24 12.92
#